data_AF-A0A7X6CVE4-F1
#
_entry.id   AF-A0A7X6CVE4-F1
#
_cell.length_a   1.000
_cell.length_b   1.000
_cell.length_c   1.000
_cell.angle_alpha   90.00
_cell.angle_beta   90.00
_cell.angle_gamma   90.00
#
_symmetry.space_group_name_H-M   'P 1'
#
loop_
_entity.id
_entity.type
_entity.pdbx_description
1 polymer ?
#
loop_
_entity_poly.entity_id
_entity_poly.type
_entity_poly.pdbx_seq_one_letter_code
_entity_poly.pdbx_strand_id
1 'polypeptide(L)'
;MNIYCTRNLLRLIQTSPQTARQGFQYIPFNLLTALETAGCAKRGSGTLNQPEPDQGLPLAAAALTAGIAQPEILSPGGISGLAEGLFSWHAGLLGEDSGVKAVVLINDATRYPLVIVMKEAQDYAQLDRLFGEALTLALQTEGVPDLGIGRYFTTGGDIRFIKASDRRQLGRLNAANAETQERLQVLDIRQNLQYFASLELSRGRRYRYAATAPALTPAQALLNQLAALVQTPGGTSTEPIQQVTAYQLLIALGPAAHTLAWRRVLVPAVLSFRYLHNVIQTVFDWHDQHLHRFVLDTPGLPETHILMPEDPEEILASDDKRAVKRLDDRYVALKDIVPLYGSFSYTYDFSDKWTHEITYEKTVTLPQLQVCLLDEKGERPPEDVGGFAAFGVYLQIMANPEHADHQAVKEWSDGQLEGVYTEAELKRRLEDVYFSY
;
A
#
# COMPACT_ATOMS: atom_id res chain seq x y z
N MET A 1 -5.83 7.05 22.03
CA MET A 1 -5.70 7.43 20.61
C MET A 1 -7.08 7.64 20.03
N ASN A 2 -7.31 8.77 19.36
CA ASN A 2 -8.64 9.13 18.87
C ASN A 2 -8.78 8.80 17.38
N ILE A 3 -9.87 8.14 17.00
CA ILE A 3 -10.23 7.86 15.60
C ILE A 3 -11.53 8.59 15.26
N TYR A 4 -11.45 9.54 14.33
CA TYR A 4 -12.52 10.42 13.91
C TYR A 4 -13.23 9.85 12.68
N CYS A 5 -14.35 9.17 12.90
CA CYS A 5 -15.11 8.46 11.87
C CYS A 5 -16.16 9.34 11.19
N THR A 6 -16.39 9.10 9.89
CA THR A 6 -17.54 9.64 9.16
C THR A 6 -18.88 9.12 9.70
N ARG A 7 -20.00 9.81 9.37
CA ARG A 7 -21.35 9.45 9.85
C ARG A 7 -21.79 8.03 9.43
N ASN A 8 -21.40 7.58 8.24
CA ASN A 8 -21.77 6.25 7.75
C ASN A 8 -20.92 5.17 8.44
N LEU A 9 -19.62 5.40 8.61
CA LEU A 9 -18.74 4.48 9.36
C LEU A 9 -19.18 4.35 10.83
N LEU A 10 -19.51 5.46 11.52
CA LEU A 10 -20.06 5.40 12.88
C LEU A 10 -21.36 4.60 12.97
N ARG A 11 -22.25 4.70 11.98
CA ARG A 11 -23.47 3.88 11.94
C ARG A 11 -23.12 2.40 11.89
N LEU A 12 -22.23 1.99 10.98
CA LEU A 12 -21.82 0.58 10.84
C LEU A 12 -21.24 0.02 12.14
N ILE A 13 -20.33 0.76 12.78
CA ILE A 13 -19.76 0.41 14.09
C ILE A 13 -20.86 0.28 15.16
N GLN A 14 -21.81 1.22 15.23
CA GLN A 14 -22.92 1.21 16.19
C GLN A 14 -23.97 0.13 15.93
N THR A 15 -24.15 -0.32 14.68
CA THR A 15 -25.15 -1.34 14.32
C THR A 15 -24.67 -2.78 14.43
N SER A 16 -23.38 -3.02 14.67
CA SER A 16 -22.79 -4.36 14.68
C SER A 16 -22.65 -4.88 16.12
N PRO A 17 -23.51 -5.81 16.60
CA PRO A 17 -23.53 -6.21 18.01
C PRO A 17 -22.54 -7.35 18.29
N GLN A 18 -21.70 -7.20 19.31
CA GLN A 18 -20.96 -8.34 19.86
C GLN A 18 -21.94 -9.34 20.50
N THR A 19 -22.06 -10.54 19.88
CA THR A 19 -22.73 -11.75 20.36
C THR A 19 -23.74 -11.59 21.50
N ALA A 20 -24.98 -11.20 21.17
CA ALA A 20 -26.07 -11.20 22.14
C ALA A 20 -26.36 -12.63 22.63
N ARG A 21 -26.07 -12.91 23.92
CA ARG A 21 -26.41 -14.19 24.55
C ARG A 21 -27.92 -14.28 24.77
N GLN A 22 -28.56 -15.27 24.14
CA GLN A 22 -29.88 -15.86 24.45
C GLN A 22 -31.07 -14.89 24.56
N GLY A 23 -31.98 -14.93 23.57
CA GLY A 23 -33.32 -14.35 23.70
C GLY A 23 -33.99 -14.01 22.37
N PHE A 24 -34.73 -14.95 21.78
CA PHE A 24 -35.62 -14.66 20.64
C PHE A 24 -36.91 -13.99 21.11
N GLN A 25 -37.30 -12.85 20.53
CA GLN A 25 -38.70 -12.54 20.22
C GLN A 25 -38.86 -11.42 19.17
N TYR A 26 -39.88 -11.57 18.32
CA TYR A 26 -40.17 -10.79 17.10
C TYR A 26 -41.63 -11.10 16.68
N ILE A 27 -42.41 -10.27 15.96
CA ILE A 27 -42.20 -8.89 15.46
C ILE A 27 -43.24 -7.97 16.21
N PRO A 28 -44.02 -6.96 15.70
CA PRO A 28 -44.10 -6.21 14.42
C PRO A 28 -43.03 -5.09 14.30
N PHE A 29 -42.69 -4.49 13.15
CA PHE A 29 -43.24 -4.35 11.78
C PHE A 29 -44.06 -3.08 11.53
N ASN A 30 -43.48 -2.15 10.75
CA ASN A 30 -44.22 -1.14 9.97
C ASN A 30 -43.32 -0.68 8.80
N LEU A 31 -43.80 -0.85 7.55
CA LEU A 31 -43.11 -0.38 6.34
C LEU A 31 -43.54 1.05 5.99
N LEU A 32 -42.63 1.83 5.39
CA LEU A 32 -42.85 2.64 4.18
C LEU A 32 -41.57 3.41 3.80
N THR A 33 -41.14 3.56 2.55
CA THR A 33 -41.05 2.66 1.37
C THR A 33 -39.93 3.26 0.49
N ALA A 34 -39.25 2.45 -0.32
CA ALA A 34 -38.35 2.95 -1.37
C ALA A 34 -38.64 2.28 -2.71
N LEU A 35 -38.37 3.01 -3.80
CA LEU A 35 -38.50 2.64 -5.22
C LEU A 35 -39.92 2.43 -5.75
N GLU A 36 -40.32 3.23 -6.74
CA GLU A 36 -40.71 2.68 -8.04
C GLU A 36 -40.46 3.66 -9.19
N THR A 37 -40.31 3.08 -10.38
CA THR A 37 -39.79 3.56 -11.67
C THR A 37 -40.36 4.85 -12.30
N ALA A 38 -39.60 5.42 -13.24
CA ALA A 38 -40.07 6.44 -14.18
C ALA A 38 -41.06 5.88 -15.22
N GLY A 39 -42.11 6.63 -15.57
CA GLY A 39 -43.12 6.14 -16.54
C GLY A 39 -44.28 7.08 -16.89
N CYS A 40 -44.01 8.13 -17.68
CA CYS A 40 -44.90 8.76 -18.68
C CYS A 40 -46.35 9.23 -18.34
N ALA A 41 -46.65 10.47 -18.78
CA ALA A 41 -47.92 10.96 -19.37
C ALA A 41 -49.04 11.63 -18.52
N LYS A 42 -49.20 12.95 -18.80
CA LYS A 42 -50.44 13.77 -18.96
C LYS A 42 -51.16 14.39 -17.73
N ARG A 43 -51.26 15.74 -17.80
CA ARG A 43 -52.46 16.64 -17.71
C ARG A 43 -53.55 16.32 -16.64
N GLY A 44 -54.06 17.28 -15.86
CA GLY A 44 -53.83 18.73 -15.79
C GLY A 44 -55.01 19.47 -15.11
N SER A 45 -54.85 20.76 -14.77
CA SER A 45 -55.77 21.65 -14.00
C SER A 45 -56.16 21.20 -12.57
N GLY A 46 -56.45 22.10 -11.62
CA GLY A 46 -56.25 23.55 -11.65
C GLY A 46 -56.70 24.29 -10.37
N THR A 47 -55.96 25.35 -10.03
CA THR A 47 -56.40 26.63 -9.40
C THR A 47 -57.27 26.68 -8.12
N LEU A 48 -56.64 27.28 -7.09
CA LEU A 48 -57.09 28.47 -6.32
C LEU A 48 -57.69 28.39 -4.89
N ASN A 49 -57.25 29.39 -4.10
CA ASN A 49 -57.83 30.05 -2.92
C ASN A 49 -57.59 29.51 -1.49
N GLN A 50 -57.26 30.47 -0.60
CA GLN A 50 -57.25 30.40 0.87
C GLN A 50 -58.64 30.85 1.42
N PRO A 51 -58.91 30.83 2.76
CA PRO A 51 -58.38 31.86 3.68
C PRO A 51 -57.97 31.37 5.09
N GLU A 52 -57.43 32.32 5.88
CA GLU A 52 -57.20 32.30 7.35
C GLU A 52 -58.53 32.41 8.17
N PRO A 53 -58.60 32.44 9.54
CA PRO A 53 -57.52 32.69 10.52
C PRO A 53 -57.52 31.93 11.89
N ASP A 54 -56.40 32.14 12.62
CA ASP A 54 -56.23 32.38 14.07
C ASP A 54 -57.15 31.72 15.14
N GLN A 55 -56.54 30.92 16.02
CA GLN A 55 -56.62 31.06 17.50
C GLN A 55 -55.31 30.55 18.14
N GLY A 56 -54.92 31.03 19.33
CA GLY A 56 -53.68 30.58 20.00
C GLY A 56 -53.62 30.75 21.52
N LEU A 57 -52.44 30.41 22.08
CA LEU A 57 -51.99 30.61 23.48
C LEU A 57 -52.66 29.72 24.56
N PRO A 58 -52.04 29.53 25.76
CA PRO A 58 -50.59 29.43 26.06
C PRO A 58 -50.24 28.37 27.16
N LEU A 59 -48.95 28.35 27.57
CA LEU A 59 -48.41 27.76 28.83
C LEU A 59 -48.38 26.21 28.93
N ALA A 60 -47.46 25.58 29.69
CA ALA A 60 -46.35 26.08 30.50
C ALA A 60 -45.08 25.21 30.33
N ALA A 61 -43.92 25.73 30.72
CA ALA A 61 -42.67 24.96 30.80
C ALA A 61 -42.25 24.73 32.26
N ALA A 62 -42.01 23.47 32.65
CA ALA A 62 -41.28 23.13 33.87
C ALA A 62 -40.70 21.69 33.85
N ALA A 63 -39.41 21.60 34.20
CA ALA A 63 -38.70 20.47 34.82
C ALA A 63 -39.09 19.00 34.51
N LEU A 64 -38.19 18.30 33.82
CA LEU A 64 -37.72 16.98 34.27
C LEU A 64 -36.30 16.68 33.77
N THR A 65 -35.33 17.48 34.22
CA THR A 65 -33.90 17.31 33.92
C THR A 65 -33.24 16.44 35.00
N ALA A 66 -32.93 15.18 34.70
CA ALA A 66 -32.19 14.32 35.61
C ALA A 66 -31.36 13.25 34.87
N GLY A 67 -30.08 13.12 35.23
CA GLY A 67 -29.42 11.81 35.26
C GLY A 67 -28.70 11.27 34.01
N ILE A 68 -28.48 12.05 32.95
CA ILE A 68 -27.46 11.69 31.94
C ILE A 68 -26.51 12.87 31.77
N ALA A 69 -25.28 12.71 32.25
CA ALA A 69 -24.19 13.63 31.92
C ALA A 69 -23.88 13.50 30.42
N GLN A 70 -23.98 14.59 29.68
CA GLN A 70 -23.38 14.63 28.34
C GLN A 70 -21.86 14.52 28.51
N PRO A 71 -21.16 13.63 27.78
CA PRO A 71 -19.70 13.61 27.81
C PRO A 71 -19.18 14.97 27.34
N GLU A 72 -18.26 15.56 28.09
CA GLU A 72 -17.70 16.87 27.74
C GLU A 72 -17.10 16.83 26.34
N ILE A 73 -17.65 17.65 25.44
CA ILE A 73 -17.06 17.89 24.13
C ILE A 73 -15.87 18.83 24.37
N LEU A 74 -14.76 18.24 24.80
CA LEU A 74 -13.47 18.90 24.90
C LEU A 74 -13.12 19.48 23.53
N SER A 75 -13.29 20.78 23.38
CA SER A 75 -12.79 21.51 22.22
C SER A 75 -11.27 21.40 22.20
N PRO A 76 -10.60 21.29 21.02
CA PRO A 76 -9.14 21.12 20.91
C PRO A 76 -8.40 22.37 21.39
N GLY A 77 -8.19 22.46 22.70
CA GLY A 77 -7.78 23.64 23.44
C GLY A 77 -6.28 23.78 23.63
N GLY A 78 -5.53 23.93 22.53
CA GLY A 78 -4.20 24.57 22.57
C GLY A 78 -3.04 23.80 23.22
N ILE A 79 -3.17 22.51 23.53
CA ILE A 79 -2.04 21.69 23.96
C ILE A 79 -1.23 21.25 22.73
N SER A 80 -0.14 21.98 22.45
CA SER A 80 0.94 21.61 21.50
C SER A 80 0.49 20.73 20.31
N GLY A 81 -0.24 21.33 19.36
CA GLY A 81 -1.03 20.64 18.33
C GLY A 81 -0.28 19.77 17.30
N LEU A 82 0.98 19.43 17.53
CA LEU A 82 1.70 18.34 16.85
C LEU A 82 1.64 17.02 17.65
N ALA A 83 1.62 17.08 18.99
CA ALA A 83 1.63 15.90 19.85
C ALA A 83 0.29 15.15 19.81
N GLU A 84 -0.84 15.85 19.93
CA GLU A 84 -2.17 15.24 19.84
C GLU A 84 -2.46 14.68 18.43
N GLY A 85 -1.93 15.33 17.39
CA GLY A 85 -2.13 14.93 15.99
C GLY A 85 -1.43 13.62 15.62
N LEU A 86 -0.33 13.25 16.29
CA LEU A 86 0.36 11.98 16.07
C LEU A 86 -0.48 10.78 16.55
N PHE A 87 -1.31 10.97 17.58
CA PHE A 87 -2.21 9.96 18.17
C PHE A 87 -3.69 10.18 17.76
N SER A 88 -3.91 10.87 16.64
CA SER A 88 -5.22 11.18 16.06
C SER A 88 -5.29 10.75 14.60
N TRP A 89 -6.41 10.16 14.21
CA TRP A 89 -6.61 9.61 12.85
C TRP A 89 -8.03 9.91 12.36
N HIS A 90 -8.20 10.30 11.10
CA HIS A 90 -9.51 10.42 10.45
C HIS A 90 -9.82 9.19 9.60
N ALA A 91 -11.03 8.63 9.74
CA ALA A 91 -11.44 7.37 9.13
C ALA A 91 -12.68 7.51 8.22
N GLY A 92 -12.53 7.07 6.98
CA GLY A 92 -13.55 7.09 5.93
C GLY A 92 -13.82 5.70 5.37
N LEU A 93 -14.98 5.53 4.74
CA LEU A 93 -15.21 4.40 3.84
C LEU A 93 -14.64 4.77 2.48
N LEU A 94 -14.07 3.79 1.77
CA LEU A 94 -13.77 3.90 0.34
C LEU A 94 -15.11 4.02 -0.45
N GLY A 95 -15.07 4.60 -1.64
CA GLY A 95 -16.28 4.92 -2.42
C GLY A 95 -17.09 3.67 -2.80
N GLU A 96 -18.43 3.79 -2.80
CA GLU A 96 -19.34 2.68 -3.13
C GLU A 96 -19.10 2.14 -4.56
N ASP A 97 -18.67 3.01 -5.49
CA ASP A 97 -18.33 2.68 -6.87
C ASP A 97 -17.07 1.80 -7.03
N SER A 98 -16.27 1.62 -5.97
CA SER A 98 -15.01 0.86 -6.03
C SER A 98 -15.18 -0.66 -6.01
N GLY A 99 -16.37 -1.17 -5.67
CA GLY A 99 -16.62 -2.59 -5.39
C GLY A 99 -15.96 -3.13 -4.10
N VAL A 100 -14.88 -2.49 -3.62
CA VAL A 100 -14.10 -2.90 -2.46
C VAL A 100 -14.57 -2.17 -1.19
N LYS A 101 -15.15 -2.93 -0.26
CA LYS A 101 -15.47 -2.41 1.08
C LYS A 101 -14.18 -2.23 1.87
N ALA A 102 -13.69 -1.00 1.99
CA ALA A 102 -12.53 -0.69 2.82
C ALA A 102 -12.76 0.54 3.72
N VAL A 103 -12.08 0.56 4.87
CA VAL A 103 -11.87 1.76 5.68
C VAL A 103 -10.48 2.29 5.36
N VAL A 104 -10.41 3.55 4.95
CA VAL A 104 -9.16 4.31 4.82
C VAL A 104 -9.02 5.18 6.06
N LEU A 105 -7.87 5.10 6.73
CA LEU A 105 -7.53 5.97 7.86
C LEU A 105 -6.31 6.83 7.50
N ILE A 106 -6.33 8.09 7.92
CA ILE A 106 -5.26 9.07 7.68
C ILE A 106 -4.83 9.69 9.00
N ASN A 107 -3.54 9.62 9.32
CA ASN A 107 -3.01 10.26 10.52
C ASN A 107 -3.09 11.79 10.43
N ASP A 108 -3.57 12.43 11.48
CA ASP A 108 -3.90 13.86 11.48
C ASP A 108 -2.67 14.78 11.33
N ALA A 109 -1.52 14.37 11.88
CA ALA A 109 -0.27 15.10 11.79
C ALA A 109 0.57 14.70 10.56
N THR A 110 0.70 13.41 10.27
CA THR A 110 1.67 12.85 9.30
C THR A 110 1.06 12.48 7.95
N ARG A 111 -0.27 12.55 7.83
CA ARG A 111 -1.06 12.09 6.68
C ARG A 111 -0.83 10.63 6.29
N TYR A 112 -0.20 9.83 7.16
CA TYR A 112 0.12 8.44 6.85
C TYR A 112 -1.18 7.64 6.60
N PRO A 113 -1.31 6.97 5.45
CA PRO A 113 -2.46 6.13 5.13
C PRO A 113 -2.36 4.76 5.79
N LEU A 114 -3.47 4.28 6.33
CA LEU A 114 -3.74 2.87 6.56
C LEU A 114 -4.99 2.49 5.79
N VAL A 115 -4.97 1.34 5.12
CA VAL A 115 -6.16 0.77 4.47
C VAL A 115 -6.49 -0.56 5.13
N ILE A 116 -7.76 -0.74 5.47
CA ILE A 116 -8.30 -1.98 6.05
C ILE A 116 -9.46 -2.42 5.17
N VAL A 117 -9.34 -3.56 4.49
CA VAL A 117 -10.48 -4.17 3.77
C VAL A 117 -11.41 -4.79 4.80
N MET A 118 -12.70 -4.51 4.65
CA MET A 118 -13.78 -4.93 5.53
C MET A 118 -14.53 -6.07 4.84
N LYS A 119 -13.94 -7.26 4.90
CA LYS A 119 -14.42 -8.47 4.23
C LYS A 119 -15.78 -8.89 4.77
N GLU A 120 -15.91 -8.89 6.10
CA GLU A 120 -17.08 -9.37 6.82
C GLU A 120 -17.79 -8.25 7.60
N ALA A 121 -19.10 -8.41 7.83
CA ALA A 121 -19.88 -7.44 8.61
C ALA A 121 -19.42 -7.31 10.08
N GLN A 122 -18.76 -8.34 10.62
CA GLN A 122 -18.16 -8.33 11.96
C GLN A 122 -16.90 -7.46 12.06
N ASP A 123 -16.22 -7.19 10.94
CA ASP A 123 -14.94 -6.45 10.94
C ASP A 123 -15.15 -5.02 11.47
N TYR A 124 -16.32 -4.43 11.21
CA TYR A 124 -16.72 -3.11 11.73
C TYR A 124 -16.89 -3.08 13.27
N ALA A 125 -17.15 -4.23 13.91
CA ALA A 125 -17.22 -4.36 15.37
C ALA A 125 -15.85 -4.68 16.01
N GLN A 126 -14.82 -4.93 15.19
CA GLN A 126 -13.43 -5.18 15.59
C GLN A 126 -12.48 -4.13 15.01
N LEU A 127 -12.99 -2.97 14.58
CA LEU A 127 -12.20 -1.95 13.88
C LEU A 127 -11.09 -1.35 14.76
N ASP A 128 -11.26 -1.33 16.09
CA ASP A 128 -10.21 -0.97 17.05
C ASP A 128 -9.05 -1.97 17.01
N ARG A 129 -9.35 -3.27 17.09
CA ARG A 129 -8.39 -4.36 16.98
C ARG A 129 -7.70 -4.35 15.61
N LEU A 130 -8.47 -4.34 14.52
CA LEU A 130 -7.96 -4.34 13.14
C LEU A 130 -7.10 -3.11 12.86
N PHE A 131 -7.43 -1.95 13.41
CA PHE A 131 -6.58 -0.76 13.33
C PHE A 131 -5.27 -0.93 14.12
N GLY A 132 -5.33 -1.48 15.34
CA GLY A 132 -4.12 -1.77 16.12
C GLY A 132 -3.18 -2.76 15.40
N GLU A 133 -3.74 -3.82 14.82
CA GLU A 133 -3.02 -4.81 14.01
C GLU A 133 -2.47 -4.19 12.71
N ALA A 134 -3.27 -3.42 11.97
CA ALA A 134 -2.86 -2.74 10.73
C ALA A 134 -1.74 -1.72 10.97
N LEU A 135 -1.86 -0.88 12.00
CA LEU A 135 -0.85 0.12 12.35
C LEU A 135 0.45 -0.55 12.83
N THR A 136 0.35 -1.62 13.64
CA THR A 136 1.54 -2.40 14.05
C THR A 136 2.28 -2.95 12.84
N LEU A 137 1.55 -3.63 11.93
CA LEU A 137 2.15 -4.24 10.74
C LEU A 137 2.72 -3.19 9.77
N ALA A 138 2.04 -2.06 9.58
CA ALA A 138 2.54 -0.95 8.78
C ALA A 138 3.83 -0.36 9.38
N LEU A 139 3.89 -0.11 10.70
CA LEU A 139 5.09 0.39 11.38
C LEU A 139 6.25 -0.61 11.31
N GLN A 140 5.99 -1.92 11.43
CA GLN A 140 7.01 -2.96 11.23
C GLN A 140 7.51 -3.00 9.77
N THR A 141 6.63 -2.74 8.79
CA THR A 141 7.00 -2.67 7.36
C THR A 141 7.79 -1.38 7.05
N GLU A 142 7.53 -0.29 7.77
CA GLU A 142 8.40 0.89 7.82
C GLU A 142 9.72 0.66 8.59
N GLY A 143 9.94 -0.53 9.14
CA GLY A 143 11.15 -0.89 9.88
C GLY A 143 11.23 -0.30 11.29
N VAL A 144 10.12 0.17 11.88
CA VAL A 144 10.09 0.66 13.27
C VAL A 144 10.12 -0.55 14.23
N PRO A 145 11.10 -0.66 15.15
CA PRO A 145 11.17 -1.76 16.10
C PRO A 145 9.97 -1.80 17.06
N ASP A 146 9.63 -3.00 17.54
CA ASP A 146 8.51 -3.24 18.46
C ASP A 146 8.56 -2.38 19.74
N LEU A 147 9.76 -2.00 20.22
CA LEU A 147 9.92 -1.07 21.34
C LEU A 147 9.40 0.34 21.03
N GLY A 148 9.58 0.82 19.79
CA GLY A 148 9.04 2.10 19.33
C GLY A 148 7.53 2.04 19.13
N ILE A 149 7.02 0.92 18.59
CA ILE A 149 5.59 0.67 18.41
C ILE A 149 4.88 0.57 19.78
N GLY A 150 5.45 -0.21 20.71
CA GLY A 150 4.95 -0.33 22.08
C GLY A 150 4.92 1.01 22.82
N ARG A 151 5.94 1.87 22.63
CA ARG A 151 5.92 3.25 23.13
C ARG A 151 4.80 4.08 22.51
N TYR A 152 4.59 4.01 21.19
CA TYR A 152 3.51 4.72 20.50
C TYR A 152 2.13 4.38 21.10
N PHE A 153 1.81 3.09 21.24
CA PHE A 153 0.53 2.68 21.85
C PHE A 153 0.45 3.04 23.34
N THR A 154 1.54 2.90 24.10
CA THR A 154 1.58 3.26 25.54
C THR A 154 1.37 4.76 25.77
N THR A 155 1.96 5.63 24.94
CA THR A 155 1.75 7.09 25.04
C THR A 155 0.40 7.51 24.48
N GLY A 156 -0.07 6.89 23.40
CA GLY A 156 -1.35 7.21 22.77
C GLY A 156 -2.57 6.79 23.60
N GLY A 157 -2.47 5.71 24.38
CA GLY A 157 -3.58 5.14 25.17
C GLY A 157 -4.74 4.59 24.32
N ASP A 158 -5.80 4.12 25.00
CA ASP A 158 -6.94 3.40 24.41
C ASP A 158 -7.49 4.00 23.11
N ILE A 159 -7.89 3.14 22.17
CA ILE A 159 -8.55 3.55 20.93
C ILE A 159 -9.98 4.03 21.25
N ARG A 160 -10.37 5.20 20.73
CA ARG A 160 -11.68 5.81 20.96
C ARG A 160 -12.26 6.36 19.67
N PHE A 161 -13.48 5.94 19.31
CA PHE A 161 -14.17 6.42 18.11
C PHE A 161 -15.00 7.68 18.41
N ILE A 162 -14.77 8.72 17.62
CA ILE A 162 -15.43 10.03 17.74
C ILE A 162 -16.02 10.41 16.37
N LYS A 163 -17.07 11.23 16.33
CA LYS A 163 -17.62 11.77 15.08
C LYS A 163 -16.70 12.85 14.51
N ALA A 164 -16.24 12.65 13.28
CA ALA A 164 -15.48 13.67 12.55
C ALA A 164 -16.28 14.97 12.37
N SER A 165 -15.62 16.11 12.61
CA SER A 165 -16.19 17.46 12.48
C SER A 165 -15.26 18.45 11.75
N ASP A 166 -13.95 18.19 11.67
CA ASP A 166 -13.00 19.05 10.96
C ASP A 166 -13.12 18.87 9.44
N ARG A 167 -13.60 19.92 8.76
CA ARG A 167 -13.70 19.99 7.30
C ARG A 167 -12.34 19.86 6.59
N ARG A 168 -11.24 20.28 7.23
CA ARG A 168 -9.87 20.22 6.66
C ARG A 168 -9.33 18.79 6.67
N GLN A 169 -9.53 18.05 7.76
CA GLN A 169 -9.16 16.64 7.83
C GLN A 169 -10.06 15.78 6.93
N LEU A 170 -11.37 16.05 6.89
CA LEU A 170 -12.27 15.42 5.92
C LEU A 170 -11.84 15.67 4.46
N GLY A 171 -11.35 16.88 4.12
CA GLY A 171 -10.80 17.17 2.80
C GLY A 171 -9.53 16.36 2.46
N ARG A 172 -8.65 16.10 3.46
CA ARG A 172 -7.47 15.24 3.30
C ARG A 172 -7.84 13.77 3.14
N LEU A 173 -8.79 13.30 3.97
CA LEU A 173 -9.34 11.94 3.90
C LEU A 173 -9.98 11.67 2.53
N ASN A 174 -10.76 12.61 1.99
CA ASN A 174 -11.34 12.48 0.65
C ASN A 174 -10.27 12.37 -0.45
N ALA A 175 -9.14 13.09 -0.32
CA ALA A 175 -8.04 12.97 -1.28
C ALA A 175 -7.33 11.61 -1.19
N ALA A 176 -7.14 11.08 0.02
CA ALA A 176 -6.57 9.74 0.21
C ALA A 176 -7.52 8.61 -0.23
N ASN A 177 -8.83 8.78 -0.05
CA ASN A 177 -9.85 7.90 -0.62
C ASN A 177 -9.74 7.86 -2.15
N ALA A 178 -9.65 9.02 -2.81
CA ALA A 178 -9.48 9.10 -4.26
C ALA A 178 -8.19 8.41 -4.71
N GLU A 179 -7.06 8.68 -4.05
CA GLU A 179 -5.77 8.04 -4.36
C GLU A 179 -5.76 6.52 -4.11
N THR A 180 -6.52 6.03 -3.11
CA THR A 180 -6.73 4.59 -2.88
C THR A 180 -7.63 3.97 -3.96
N GLN A 181 -8.63 4.72 -4.45
CA GLN A 181 -9.54 4.29 -5.52
C GLN A 181 -8.87 4.35 -6.91
N GLU A 182 -7.90 5.25 -7.11
CA GLU A 182 -6.97 5.29 -8.25
C GLU A 182 -6.00 4.08 -8.27
N ARG A 183 -5.89 3.33 -7.16
CA ARG A 183 -4.91 2.25 -6.96
C ARG A 183 -5.51 0.94 -6.42
N LEU A 184 -6.75 0.59 -6.78
CA LEU A 184 -7.40 -0.64 -6.28
C LEU A 184 -6.60 -1.93 -6.54
N GLN A 185 -5.76 -1.94 -7.59
CA GLN A 185 -4.87 -3.04 -7.96
C GLN A 185 -3.76 -3.37 -6.96
N VAL A 186 -3.56 -2.54 -5.91
CA VAL A 186 -2.59 -2.78 -4.82
C VAL A 186 -3.24 -3.32 -3.53
N LEU A 187 -4.55 -3.57 -3.54
CA LEU A 187 -5.29 -4.12 -2.40
C LEU A 187 -5.43 -5.66 -2.51
N ASP A 188 -4.85 -6.39 -1.57
CA ASP A 188 -5.14 -7.82 -1.41
C ASP A 188 -6.51 -7.99 -0.74
N ILE A 189 -7.58 -7.97 -1.54
CA ILE A 189 -8.96 -8.15 -1.09
C ILE A 189 -9.22 -9.46 -0.31
N ARG A 190 -8.29 -10.43 -0.36
CA ARG A 190 -8.35 -11.69 0.40
C ARG A 190 -7.94 -11.50 1.86
N GLN A 191 -7.29 -10.38 2.22
CA GLN A 191 -6.81 -10.04 3.56
C GLN A 191 -7.45 -8.75 4.09
N ASN A 192 -7.50 -8.57 5.41
CA ASN A 192 -7.99 -7.32 6.00
C ASN A 192 -6.91 -6.22 6.02
N LEU A 193 -5.66 -6.56 6.38
CA LEU A 193 -4.60 -5.59 6.70
C LEU A 193 -3.76 -5.25 5.45
N GLN A 194 -3.98 -4.07 4.85
CA GLN A 194 -3.35 -3.70 3.58
C GLN A 194 -2.00 -2.98 3.78
N TYR A 195 -1.01 -3.71 4.32
CA TYR A 195 0.28 -3.12 4.69
C TYR A 195 1.14 -2.74 3.46
N PHE A 196 1.10 -3.51 2.36
CA PHE A 196 1.74 -3.12 1.09
C PHE A 196 1.13 -1.84 0.50
N ALA A 197 -0.21 -1.77 0.40
CA ALA A 197 -0.91 -0.55 -0.01
C ALA A 197 -0.53 0.66 0.87
N SER A 198 -0.46 0.46 2.18
CA SER A 198 -0.06 1.51 3.13
C SER A 198 1.40 1.94 2.94
N LEU A 199 2.31 1.02 2.59
CA LEU A 199 3.72 1.31 2.27
C LEU A 199 3.85 2.16 1.00
N GLU A 200 3.06 1.86 -0.03
CA GLU A 200 3.07 2.59 -1.30
C GLU A 200 2.41 3.96 -1.22
N LEU A 201 1.17 4.01 -0.70
CA LEU A 201 0.39 5.25 -0.55
C LEU A 201 1.11 6.24 0.39
N SER A 202 1.86 5.75 1.38
CA SER A 202 2.68 6.59 2.26
C SER A 202 3.94 7.15 1.62
N ARG A 203 4.28 6.74 0.38
CA ARG A 203 5.40 7.26 -0.44
C ARG A 203 4.93 8.15 -1.59
N GLY A 204 3.76 7.86 -2.18
CA GLY A 204 3.29 8.45 -3.45
C GLY A 204 3.33 9.98 -3.56
N ARG A 205 2.87 10.73 -2.55
CA ARG A 205 2.78 12.21 -2.61
C ARG A 205 3.63 12.90 -1.56
N ARG A 206 4.78 13.47 -1.98
CA ARG A 206 5.58 14.41 -1.17
C ARG A 206 4.82 15.73 -0.97
N TYR A 207 4.76 16.25 0.24
CA TYR A 207 4.07 17.51 0.56
C TYR A 207 4.84 18.39 1.56
N ARG A 208 4.62 19.70 1.55
CA ARG A 208 5.22 20.66 2.49
C ARG A 208 4.29 21.00 3.65
N TYR A 209 4.88 21.24 4.83
CA TYR A 209 4.18 21.77 6.01
C TYR A 209 4.24 23.31 6.09
N ALA A 210 5.34 23.90 5.61
CA ALA A 210 5.57 25.34 5.49
C ALA A 210 6.32 25.62 4.17
N ALA A 211 6.26 26.86 3.66
CA ALA A 211 6.84 27.19 2.35
C ALA A 211 8.33 26.85 2.23
N THR A 212 9.08 27.08 3.30
CA THR A 212 10.53 26.83 3.42
C THR A 212 10.90 25.42 3.91
N ALA A 213 9.92 24.60 4.32
CA ALA A 213 10.19 23.23 4.77
C ALA A 213 10.47 22.30 3.57
N PRO A 214 11.30 21.25 3.73
CA PRO A 214 11.41 20.19 2.74
C PRO A 214 10.03 19.55 2.49
N ALA A 215 9.83 19.05 1.27
CA ALA A 215 8.65 18.25 0.95
C ALA A 215 8.92 16.80 1.41
N LEU A 216 8.09 16.29 2.32
CA LEU A 216 8.21 14.95 2.90
C LEU A 216 7.10 14.05 2.38
N THR A 217 7.37 12.75 2.22
CA THR A 217 6.31 11.75 2.09
C THR A 217 5.60 11.54 3.44
N PRO A 218 4.35 11.01 3.46
CA PRO A 218 3.70 10.61 4.71
C PRO A 218 4.55 9.65 5.58
N ALA A 219 5.26 8.70 4.97
CA ALA A 219 6.19 7.81 5.67
C ALA A 219 7.32 8.58 6.37
N GLN A 220 8.02 9.47 5.64
CA GLN A 220 9.08 10.31 6.20
C GLN A 220 8.55 11.22 7.33
N ALA A 221 7.36 11.78 7.17
CA ALA A 221 6.73 12.61 8.19
C ALA A 221 6.38 11.83 9.47
N LEU A 222 5.92 10.57 9.32
CA LEU A 222 5.63 9.68 10.45
C LEU A 222 6.90 9.26 11.17
N LEU A 223 7.90 8.76 10.44
CA LEU A 223 9.18 8.31 10.99
C LEU A 223 9.89 9.43 11.78
N ASN A 224 9.89 10.67 11.27
CA ASN A 224 10.44 11.83 11.97
C ASN A 224 9.73 12.12 13.31
N GLN A 225 8.40 11.99 13.37
CA GLN A 225 7.64 12.23 14.61
C GLN A 225 7.78 11.07 15.60
N LEU A 226 7.85 9.83 15.13
CA LEU A 226 8.12 8.67 15.98
C LEU A 226 9.54 8.69 16.56
N ALA A 227 10.55 9.13 15.79
CA ALA A 227 11.90 9.33 16.30
C ALA A 227 11.93 10.32 17.48
N ALA A 228 11.23 11.46 17.35
CA ALA A 228 11.09 12.43 18.43
C ALA A 228 10.32 11.89 19.66
N LEU A 229 9.42 10.92 19.48
CA LEU A 229 8.71 10.24 20.57
C LEU A 229 9.57 9.20 21.32
N VAL A 230 10.58 8.62 20.66
CA VAL A 230 11.47 7.61 21.26
C VAL A 230 12.70 8.24 21.93
N GLN A 231 13.15 9.41 21.49
CA GLN A 231 14.22 10.18 22.14
C GLN A 231 13.86 10.56 23.59
N THR A 232 14.79 10.36 24.52
CA THR A 232 14.63 10.72 25.93
C THR A 232 15.14 12.14 26.20
N PRO A 233 14.52 12.90 27.14
CA PRO A 233 15.02 14.22 27.53
C PRO A 233 16.48 14.15 28.00
N GLY A 234 17.36 14.90 27.34
CA GLY A 234 18.81 14.92 27.59
C GLY A 234 19.64 13.91 26.78
N GLY A 235 19.01 13.02 26.00
CA GLY A 235 19.72 12.12 25.09
C GLY A 235 20.01 12.78 23.74
N THR A 236 21.29 12.97 23.39
CA THR A 236 21.73 13.51 22.08
C THR A 236 21.70 12.47 20.95
N SER A 237 20.79 11.50 21.01
CA SER A 237 20.78 10.37 20.08
C SER A 237 20.17 10.75 18.73
N THR A 238 21.02 10.86 17.72
CA THR A 238 20.65 11.03 16.31
C THR A 238 20.36 9.71 15.60
N GLU A 239 20.34 8.59 16.32
CA GLU A 239 20.08 7.27 15.74
C GLU A 239 18.72 7.23 15.03
N PRO A 240 18.65 6.70 13.80
CA PRO A 240 17.39 6.57 13.09
C PRO A 240 16.49 5.56 13.80
N ILE A 241 15.18 5.85 13.82
CA ILE A 241 14.20 4.94 14.43
C ILE A 241 14.01 3.64 13.65
N GLN A 242 14.45 3.58 12.39
CA GLN A 242 14.31 2.40 11.54
C GLN A 242 15.46 1.40 11.76
N GLN A 243 15.12 0.13 11.88
CA GLN A 243 16.04 -1.00 11.80
C GLN A 243 15.46 -2.02 10.81
N VAL A 244 15.96 -1.97 9.57
CA VAL A 244 15.39 -2.69 8.44
C VAL A 244 16.21 -3.94 8.13
N THR A 245 15.61 -5.11 8.29
CA THR A 245 16.16 -6.36 7.75
C THR A 245 16.19 -6.27 6.22
N ALA A 246 17.36 -6.46 5.61
CA ALA A 246 17.54 -6.48 4.17
C ALA A 246 18.36 -7.70 3.73
N TYR A 247 18.14 -8.15 2.51
CA TYR A 247 18.85 -9.27 1.90
C TYR A 247 19.83 -8.77 0.86
N GLN A 248 21.08 -9.24 0.95
CA GLN A 248 22.04 -9.10 -0.12
C GLN A 248 21.77 -10.18 -1.17
N LEU A 249 21.39 -9.77 -2.37
CA LEU A 249 21.08 -10.64 -3.50
C LEU A 249 22.11 -10.39 -4.61
N LEU A 250 22.67 -11.47 -5.15
CA LEU A 250 23.36 -11.45 -6.43
C LEU A 250 22.35 -11.84 -7.51
N ILE A 251 22.15 -10.96 -8.49
CA ILE A 251 21.26 -11.18 -9.64
C ILE A 251 22.16 -11.29 -10.88
N ALA A 252 22.13 -12.44 -11.55
CA ALA A 252 23.00 -12.76 -12.69
C ALA A 252 22.18 -13.07 -13.95
N LEU A 253 22.33 -12.26 -14.99
CA LEU A 253 21.64 -12.44 -16.28
C LEU A 253 22.32 -13.55 -17.09
N GLY A 254 21.55 -14.58 -17.44
CA GLY A 254 22.04 -15.77 -18.13
C GLY A 254 22.60 -16.85 -17.18
N PRO A 255 22.71 -18.10 -17.67
CA PRO A 255 23.13 -19.25 -16.84
C PRO A 255 24.56 -19.06 -16.32
N ALA A 256 24.87 -19.62 -15.15
CA ALA A 256 26.14 -19.40 -14.45
C ALA A 256 27.44 -19.72 -15.25
N ALA A 257 27.36 -20.53 -16.31
CA ALA A 257 28.48 -20.78 -17.22
C ALA A 257 28.74 -19.64 -18.23
N HIS A 258 27.73 -18.81 -18.50
CA HIS A 258 27.70 -17.77 -19.53
C HIS A 258 26.95 -16.52 -19.06
N THR A 259 27.12 -16.13 -17.79
CA THR A 259 26.54 -14.89 -17.25
C THR A 259 27.02 -13.67 -18.04
N LEU A 260 26.07 -12.95 -18.64
CA LEU A 260 26.34 -11.76 -19.47
C LEU A 260 26.67 -10.55 -18.59
N ALA A 261 25.79 -10.30 -17.61
CA ALA A 261 25.86 -9.21 -16.67
C ALA A 261 25.39 -9.67 -15.29
N TRP A 262 25.82 -8.99 -14.23
CA TRP A 262 25.26 -9.17 -12.91
C TRP A 262 25.22 -7.85 -12.13
N ARG A 263 24.33 -7.81 -11.14
CA ARG A 263 24.10 -6.72 -10.20
C ARG A 263 23.98 -7.31 -8.79
N ARG A 264 24.69 -6.76 -7.81
CA ARG A 264 24.60 -7.15 -6.40
C ARG A 264 23.87 -6.05 -5.63
N VAL A 265 22.73 -6.39 -5.05
CA VAL A 265 21.82 -5.42 -4.42
C VAL A 265 21.54 -5.74 -2.95
N LEU A 266 21.22 -4.72 -2.16
CA LEU A 266 20.52 -4.84 -0.88
C LEU A 266 19.04 -4.50 -1.10
N VAL A 267 18.14 -5.43 -0.78
CA VAL A 267 16.68 -5.23 -0.89
C VAL A 267 16.04 -5.47 0.49
N PRO A 268 15.21 -4.55 1.03
CA PRO A 268 14.54 -4.77 2.30
C PRO A 268 13.65 -6.02 2.26
N ALA A 269 13.78 -6.88 3.27
CA ALA A 269 13.10 -8.18 3.33
C ALA A 269 11.57 -8.07 3.44
N VAL A 270 11.06 -6.90 3.83
CA VAL A 270 9.64 -6.59 3.93
C VAL A 270 8.99 -6.20 2.60
N LEU A 271 9.77 -6.00 1.53
CA LEU A 271 9.23 -5.74 0.19
C LEU A 271 8.61 -7.00 -0.44
N SER A 272 7.77 -6.82 -1.45
CA SER A 272 7.16 -7.91 -2.21
C SER A 272 8.01 -8.34 -3.41
N PHE A 273 7.64 -9.45 -4.06
CA PHE A 273 8.27 -9.88 -5.31
C PHE A 273 8.02 -8.91 -6.48
N ARG A 274 6.90 -8.18 -6.49
CA ARG A 274 6.67 -7.05 -7.43
C ARG A 274 7.76 -6.00 -7.27
N TYR A 275 8.04 -5.56 -6.04
CA TYR A 275 9.12 -4.59 -5.81
C TYR A 275 10.51 -5.18 -6.10
N LEU A 276 10.76 -6.48 -5.93
CA LEU A 276 12.00 -7.11 -6.40
C LEU A 276 12.12 -7.05 -7.94
N HIS A 277 11.03 -7.26 -8.67
CA HIS A 277 10.98 -7.07 -10.11
C HIS A 277 11.24 -5.59 -10.48
N ASN A 278 10.59 -4.62 -9.84
CA ASN A 278 10.86 -3.18 -10.04
C ASN A 278 12.35 -2.84 -9.81
N VAL A 279 13.00 -3.49 -8.83
CA VAL A 279 14.45 -3.38 -8.59
C VAL A 279 15.26 -3.99 -9.73
N ILE A 280 14.91 -5.18 -10.22
CA ILE A 280 15.59 -5.82 -11.37
C ILE A 280 15.45 -4.96 -12.63
N GLN A 281 14.25 -4.48 -12.94
CA GLN A 281 13.99 -3.52 -14.02
C GLN A 281 14.91 -2.30 -13.90
N THR A 282 15.02 -1.73 -12.69
CA THR A 282 15.84 -0.54 -12.42
C THR A 282 17.35 -0.78 -12.51
N VAL A 283 17.88 -1.89 -12.00
CA VAL A 283 19.34 -2.10 -11.96
C VAL A 283 19.91 -2.71 -13.24
N PHE A 284 19.11 -3.36 -14.07
CA PHE A 284 19.50 -3.75 -15.44
C PHE A 284 18.99 -2.76 -16.50
N ASP A 285 18.31 -1.68 -16.09
CA ASP A 285 17.71 -0.68 -16.97
C ASP A 285 16.83 -1.27 -18.09
N TRP A 286 16.04 -2.28 -17.76
CA TRP A 286 15.00 -2.83 -18.65
C TRP A 286 13.80 -1.86 -18.71
N HIS A 287 12.99 -1.94 -19.76
CA HIS A 287 11.91 -0.96 -20.04
C HIS A 287 10.55 -1.29 -19.40
N ASP A 288 10.43 -2.43 -18.69
CA ASP A 288 9.21 -2.92 -18.05
C ASP A 288 7.99 -3.05 -18.99
N GLN A 289 8.21 -3.58 -20.20
CA GLN A 289 7.18 -3.69 -21.24
C GLN A 289 6.61 -5.10 -21.40
N HIS A 290 7.23 -6.10 -20.76
CA HIS A 290 6.93 -7.52 -20.97
C HIS A 290 6.63 -8.26 -19.65
N LEU A 291 5.80 -9.31 -19.73
CA LEU A 291 5.43 -10.14 -18.58
C LEU A 291 6.65 -10.79 -17.90
N HIS A 292 6.55 -10.97 -16.57
CA HIS A 292 7.57 -11.65 -15.77
C HIS A 292 7.04 -12.74 -14.84
N ARG A 293 7.96 -13.54 -14.32
CA ARG A 293 7.71 -14.51 -13.24
C ARG A 293 8.98 -14.83 -12.45
N PHE A 294 8.80 -15.31 -11.23
CA PHE A 294 9.83 -15.99 -10.46
C PHE A 294 9.50 -17.48 -10.34
N VAL A 295 10.50 -18.35 -10.50
CA VAL A 295 10.34 -19.81 -10.31
C VAL A 295 11.36 -20.27 -9.28
N LEU A 296 10.84 -20.84 -8.19
CA LEU A 296 11.59 -21.35 -7.05
C LEU A 296 11.41 -22.87 -6.96
N ASP A 297 12.48 -23.61 -7.29
CA ASP A 297 12.53 -25.07 -7.21
C ASP A 297 13.75 -25.47 -6.37
N THR A 298 13.52 -25.76 -5.08
CA THR A 298 14.56 -26.15 -4.12
C THR A 298 14.22 -27.53 -3.56
N PRO A 299 15.10 -28.54 -3.68
CA PRO A 299 14.82 -29.90 -3.23
C PRO A 299 14.35 -29.98 -1.78
N GLY A 300 13.15 -30.52 -1.58
CA GLY A 300 12.51 -30.65 -0.26
C GLY A 300 11.48 -29.55 0.07
N LEU A 301 11.37 -28.51 -0.76
CA LEU A 301 10.29 -27.52 -0.71
C LEU A 301 9.29 -27.74 -1.87
N PRO A 302 8.06 -27.20 -1.79
CA PRO A 302 7.14 -27.20 -2.93
C PRO A 302 7.63 -26.26 -4.03
N GLU A 303 7.67 -26.73 -5.27
CA GLU A 303 7.91 -25.88 -6.45
C GLU A 303 6.93 -24.69 -6.41
N THR A 304 7.45 -23.47 -6.37
CA THR A 304 6.66 -22.26 -6.18
C THR A 304 6.88 -21.30 -7.34
N HIS A 305 5.81 -20.87 -7.99
CA HIS A 305 5.81 -19.88 -9.07
C HIS A 305 5.16 -18.62 -8.54
N ILE A 306 5.86 -17.49 -8.61
CA ILE A 306 5.36 -16.17 -8.21
C ILE A 306 5.20 -15.33 -9.46
N LEU A 307 3.97 -14.89 -9.73
CA LEU A 307 3.52 -14.41 -11.04
C LEU A 307 3.02 -12.97 -10.95
N MET A 308 3.14 -12.23 -12.05
CA MET A 308 2.27 -11.09 -12.36
C MET A 308 0.98 -11.66 -13.00
N PRO A 309 -0.17 -11.66 -12.30
CA PRO A 309 -1.45 -12.03 -12.90
C PRO A 309 -2.10 -10.84 -13.63
N GLU A 310 -2.92 -11.11 -14.64
CA GLU A 310 -3.84 -10.11 -15.19
C GLU A 310 -5.12 -10.05 -14.32
N ASP A 311 -5.59 -11.19 -13.83
CA ASP A 311 -6.69 -11.30 -12.85
C ASP A 311 -6.27 -12.16 -11.62
N PRO A 312 -6.47 -11.70 -10.37
CA PRO A 312 -6.26 -12.50 -9.15
C PRO A 312 -6.89 -13.91 -9.15
N GLU A 313 -7.97 -14.14 -9.90
CA GLU A 313 -8.62 -15.46 -10.02
C GLU A 313 -7.83 -16.45 -10.91
N GLU A 314 -6.94 -16.00 -11.81
CA GLU A 314 -6.10 -16.88 -12.65
C GLU A 314 -5.15 -17.75 -11.81
N ILE A 315 -4.67 -17.19 -10.70
CA ILE A 315 -3.83 -17.90 -9.73
C ILE A 315 -4.64 -18.98 -8.99
N LEU A 316 -5.95 -18.78 -8.84
CA LEU A 316 -6.88 -19.72 -8.19
C LEU A 316 -7.41 -20.79 -9.15
N ALA A 317 -7.54 -20.48 -10.44
CA ALA A 317 -7.88 -21.44 -11.52
C ALA A 317 -6.80 -22.52 -11.75
N SER A 318 -5.70 -22.46 -10.99
CA SER A 318 -4.58 -23.40 -10.95
C SER A 318 -4.92 -24.78 -10.33
N ASP A 319 -6.02 -25.42 -10.75
CA ASP A 319 -6.37 -26.81 -10.39
C ASP A 319 -5.53 -27.83 -11.19
N ASP A 320 -4.22 -27.56 -11.25
CA ASP A 320 -3.23 -28.26 -12.04
C ASP A 320 -2.76 -29.51 -11.29
N LYS A 321 -2.62 -30.64 -11.99
CA LYS A 321 -2.33 -31.95 -11.35
C LYS A 321 -0.86 -32.13 -10.97
N ARG A 322 -0.10 -31.03 -10.94
CA ARG A 322 1.26 -30.92 -10.41
C ARG A 322 1.22 -30.14 -9.10
N ALA A 323 2.06 -30.51 -8.14
CA ALA A 323 2.11 -29.86 -6.81
C ALA A 323 2.81 -28.48 -6.81
N VAL A 324 2.58 -27.66 -7.85
CA VAL A 324 3.18 -26.32 -8.01
C VAL A 324 2.31 -25.29 -7.31
N LYS A 325 2.91 -24.56 -6.37
CA LYS A 325 2.25 -23.47 -5.64
C LYS A 325 2.33 -22.18 -6.46
N ARG A 326 1.20 -21.66 -6.96
CA ARG A 326 1.14 -20.36 -7.64
C ARG A 326 0.83 -19.24 -6.64
N LEU A 327 1.45 -18.07 -6.81
CA LEU A 327 1.32 -16.90 -5.93
C LEU A 327 1.37 -15.58 -6.71
N ASP A 328 0.81 -14.52 -6.11
CA ASP A 328 0.74 -13.16 -6.65
C ASP A 328 1.94 -12.34 -6.20
N ASP A 329 2.73 -11.79 -7.14
CA ASP A 329 3.98 -11.10 -6.83
C ASP A 329 3.80 -9.81 -6.01
N ARG A 330 2.64 -9.17 -6.09
CA ARG A 330 2.28 -7.98 -5.29
C ARG A 330 2.23 -8.26 -3.80
N TYR A 331 1.84 -9.48 -3.42
CA TYR A 331 1.34 -9.80 -2.07
C TYR A 331 2.18 -10.82 -1.28
N VAL A 332 3.30 -11.29 -1.85
CA VAL A 332 4.25 -12.17 -1.18
C VAL A 332 5.49 -11.37 -0.78
N ALA A 333 5.81 -11.30 0.51
CA ALA A 333 7.02 -10.63 0.98
C ALA A 333 8.27 -11.50 0.78
N LEU A 334 9.41 -10.86 0.49
CA LEU A 334 10.69 -11.56 0.32
C LEU A 334 11.08 -12.36 1.57
N LYS A 335 10.80 -11.83 2.77
CA LYS A 335 11.04 -12.48 4.07
C LYS A 335 10.38 -13.86 4.23
N ASP A 336 9.25 -14.08 3.56
CA ASP A 336 8.44 -15.29 3.73
C ASP A 336 8.89 -16.42 2.80
N ILE A 337 9.85 -16.14 1.89
CA ILE A 337 10.28 -17.02 0.80
C ILE A 337 11.80 -17.09 0.67
N VAL A 338 12.49 -15.96 0.47
CA VAL A 338 13.89 -15.92 0.01
C VAL A 338 14.86 -16.75 0.90
N PRO A 339 14.80 -16.68 2.25
CA PRO A 339 15.69 -17.48 3.09
C PRO A 339 15.43 -18.99 3.08
N LEU A 340 14.28 -19.44 2.55
CA LEU A 340 13.91 -20.85 2.49
C LEU A 340 14.49 -21.54 1.25
N TYR A 341 14.41 -20.88 0.09
CA TYR A 341 14.85 -21.43 -1.19
C TYR A 341 16.33 -21.12 -1.48
N GLY A 342 16.85 -19.98 -1.01
CA GLY A 342 18.26 -19.58 -1.14
C GLY A 342 18.70 -19.17 -2.55
N SER A 343 18.23 -19.84 -3.59
CA SER A 343 18.39 -19.42 -4.99
C SER A 343 17.14 -19.71 -5.79
N PHE A 344 16.85 -18.85 -6.78
CA PHE A 344 15.68 -18.95 -7.65
C PHE A 344 15.88 -18.17 -8.93
N SER A 345 15.10 -18.49 -9.96
CA SER A 345 15.15 -17.82 -11.25
C SER A 345 14.07 -16.74 -11.39
N TYR A 346 14.37 -15.69 -12.14
CA TYR A 346 13.43 -14.67 -12.62
C TYR A 346 13.46 -14.66 -14.15
N THR A 347 12.32 -14.76 -14.81
CA THR A 347 12.20 -14.60 -16.27
C THR A 347 11.48 -13.28 -16.55
N TYR A 348 12.13 -12.37 -17.30
CA TYR A 348 11.50 -11.23 -17.97
C TYR A 348 11.37 -11.53 -19.46
N ASP A 349 10.26 -11.11 -20.06
CA ASP A 349 9.75 -11.50 -21.38
C ASP A 349 9.59 -13.02 -21.58
N PHE A 350 8.40 -13.45 -21.99
CA PHE A 350 8.11 -14.85 -22.29
C PHE A 350 8.42 -15.23 -23.75
N SER A 351 8.68 -14.25 -24.63
CA SER A 351 9.32 -14.44 -25.94
C SER A 351 10.82 -14.71 -25.78
N ASP A 352 11.60 -13.69 -25.42
CA ASP A 352 13.07 -13.70 -25.38
C ASP A 352 13.64 -14.48 -24.19
N LYS A 353 12.86 -14.58 -23.10
CA LYS A 353 13.16 -15.37 -21.89
C LYS A 353 14.44 -14.93 -21.20
N TRP A 354 14.57 -13.63 -20.94
CA TRP A 354 15.67 -13.03 -20.18
C TRP A 354 15.68 -13.55 -18.75
N THR A 355 16.39 -14.66 -18.57
CA THR A 355 16.41 -15.43 -17.34
C THR A 355 17.59 -14.98 -16.49
N HIS A 356 17.27 -14.53 -15.28
CA HIS A 356 18.20 -14.05 -14.28
C HIS A 356 18.22 -15.04 -13.11
N GLU A 357 19.39 -15.55 -12.75
CA GLU A 357 19.58 -16.37 -11.55
C GLU A 357 19.79 -15.45 -10.34
N ILE A 358 18.97 -15.61 -9.31
CA ILE A 358 18.97 -14.80 -8.10
C ILE A 358 19.45 -15.66 -6.94
N THR A 359 20.55 -15.24 -6.29
CA THR A 359 21.16 -15.94 -5.16
C THR A 359 21.14 -15.04 -3.91
N TYR A 360 20.58 -15.55 -2.81
CA TYR A 360 20.64 -14.93 -1.50
C TYR A 360 22.01 -15.16 -0.86
N GLU A 361 22.80 -14.08 -0.72
CA GLU A 361 24.17 -14.15 -0.17
C GLU A 361 24.19 -14.03 1.36
N LYS A 362 23.37 -13.14 1.94
CA LYS A 362 23.25 -12.93 3.41
C LYS A 362 22.12 -11.97 3.78
N THR A 363 21.73 -11.98 5.06
CA THR A 363 20.95 -10.90 5.70
C THR A 363 21.87 -9.82 6.26
N VAL A 364 21.43 -8.55 6.19
CA VAL A 364 22.04 -7.38 6.85
C VAL A 364 20.96 -6.51 7.49
N THR A 365 21.34 -5.60 8.39
CA THR A 365 20.45 -4.56 8.93
C THR A 365 20.79 -3.21 8.31
N LEU A 366 19.79 -2.54 7.74
CA LEU A 366 19.88 -1.18 7.22
C LEU A 366 19.30 -0.15 8.21
N PRO A 367 19.83 1.08 8.25
CA PRO A 367 19.33 2.15 9.11
C PRO A 367 18.05 2.83 8.59
N GLN A 368 17.61 2.51 7.37
CA GLN A 368 16.46 3.09 6.67
C GLN A 368 15.88 2.08 5.68
N LEU A 369 14.61 2.24 5.29
CA LEU A 369 13.98 1.42 4.25
C LEU A 369 14.39 1.91 2.85
N GLN A 370 15.51 1.39 2.34
CA GLN A 370 16.08 1.74 1.04
C GLN A 370 16.58 0.49 0.29
N VAL A 371 16.55 0.54 -1.03
CA VAL A 371 17.29 -0.40 -1.90
C VAL A 371 18.65 0.21 -2.22
N CYS A 372 19.68 -0.62 -2.38
CA CYS A 372 21.00 -0.18 -2.82
C CYS A 372 21.58 -1.14 -3.85
N LEU A 373 22.12 -0.64 -4.96
CA LEU A 373 23.16 -1.35 -5.70
C LEU A 373 24.48 -1.25 -4.91
N LEU A 374 25.22 -2.34 -4.80
CA LEU A 374 26.52 -2.40 -4.13
C LEU A 374 27.70 -2.53 -5.08
N ASP A 375 27.50 -3.27 -6.18
CA ASP A 375 28.55 -3.80 -7.04
C ASP A 375 27.90 -4.37 -8.33
N GLU A 376 28.58 -4.28 -9.47
CA GLU A 376 28.05 -4.67 -10.77
C GLU A 376 29.13 -5.03 -11.78
N LYS A 377 28.73 -5.77 -12.83
CA LYS A 377 29.59 -6.04 -13.99
C LYS A 377 28.76 -6.38 -15.23
N GLY A 378 29.19 -5.87 -16.38
CA GLY A 378 28.65 -6.21 -17.71
C GLY A 378 27.37 -5.47 -18.04
N GLU A 379 27.14 -5.26 -19.33
CA GLU A 379 25.95 -4.60 -19.88
C GLU A 379 24.87 -5.65 -20.17
N ARG A 380 23.59 -5.31 -19.99
CA ARG A 380 22.49 -6.13 -20.52
C ARG A 380 22.48 -6.09 -22.05
N PRO A 381 21.89 -7.09 -22.72
CA PRO A 381 21.48 -6.98 -24.11
C PRO A 381 20.58 -5.75 -24.35
N PRO A 382 20.52 -5.23 -25.60
CA PRO A 382 19.45 -4.32 -25.99
C PRO A 382 18.06 -4.93 -25.74
N GLU A 383 17.06 -4.12 -25.41
CA GLU A 383 15.66 -4.57 -25.38
C GLU A 383 15.22 -5.07 -26.76
N ASP A 384 14.26 -6.01 -26.78
CA ASP A 384 13.70 -6.66 -27.98
C ASP A 384 14.73 -7.32 -28.95
N VAL A 385 15.94 -7.67 -28.50
CA VAL A 385 16.99 -8.22 -29.39
C VAL A 385 16.75 -9.68 -29.84
N GLY A 386 15.74 -10.39 -29.33
CA GLY A 386 15.38 -11.76 -29.73
C GLY A 386 15.98 -12.87 -28.83
N GLY A 387 16.24 -12.56 -27.57
CA GLY A 387 16.75 -13.50 -26.57
C GLY A 387 18.23 -13.86 -26.75
N PHE A 388 18.73 -14.72 -25.86
CA PHE A 388 20.16 -15.10 -25.80
C PHE A 388 20.75 -15.57 -27.14
N ALA A 389 19.96 -16.25 -27.97
CA ALA A 389 20.42 -16.76 -29.26
C ALA A 389 20.59 -15.66 -30.31
N ALA A 390 19.63 -14.74 -30.43
CA ALA A 390 19.72 -13.62 -31.36
C ALA A 390 20.73 -12.57 -30.88
N PHE A 391 20.87 -12.35 -29.57
CA PHE A 391 21.95 -11.54 -29.00
C PHE A 391 23.34 -12.07 -29.39
N GLY A 392 23.52 -13.39 -29.44
CA GLY A 392 24.73 -14.03 -29.95
C GLY A 392 25.03 -13.74 -31.43
N VAL A 393 24.01 -13.43 -32.24
CA VAL A 393 24.14 -12.98 -33.64
C VAL A 393 24.37 -11.48 -33.72
N TYR A 394 23.63 -10.68 -32.94
CA TYR A 394 23.83 -9.24 -32.77
C TYR A 394 25.29 -8.89 -32.47
N LEU A 395 25.92 -9.59 -31.50
CA LEU A 395 27.33 -9.40 -31.17
C LEU A 395 28.28 -9.68 -32.36
N GLN A 396 27.96 -10.63 -33.24
CA GLN A 396 28.76 -10.92 -34.44
C GLN A 396 28.61 -9.82 -35.51
N ILE A 397 27.42 -9.26 -35.67
CA ILE A 397 27.15 -8.13 -36.57
C ILE A 397 27.85 -6.86 -36.06
N MET A 398 27.73 -6.56 -34.77
CA MET A 398 28.36 -5.39 -34.16
C MET A 398 29.89 -5.48 -34.10
N ALA A 399 30.45 -6.69 -34.02
CA ALA A 399 31.90 -6.91 -34.10
C ALA A 399 32.49 -6.73 -35.52
N ASN A 400 31.66 -6.63 -36.57
CA ASN A 400 32.10 -6.49 -37.96
C ASN A 400 31.47 -5.28 -38.66
N PRO A 401 32.17 -4.12 -38.70
CA PRO A 401 31.70 -2.90 -39.39
C PRO A 401 31.38 -3.07 -40.89
N GLU A 402 31.95 -4.09 -41.54
CA GLU A 402 31.73 -4.42 -42.95
C GLU A 402 30.58 -5.44 -43.15
N HIS A 403 29.85 -5.83 -42.09
CA HIS A 403 28.67 -6.66 -42.23
C HIS A 403 27.52 -5.88 -42.88
N ALA A 404 26.79 -6.49 -43.82
CA ALA A 404 25.75 -5.81 -44.59
C ALA A 404 24.70 -5.12 -43.71
N ASP A 405 24.31 -5.77 -42.61
CA ASP A 405 23.31 -5.26 -41.67
C ASP A 405 23.89 -4.37 -40.55
N HIS A 406 25.22 -4.13 -40.51
CA HIS A 406 25.88 -3.47 -39.36
C HIS A 406 25.29 -2.09 -39.04
N GLN A 407 25.10 -1.24 -40.05
CA GLN A 407 24.57 0.11 -39.85
C GLN A 407 23.11 0.06 -39.35
N ALA A 408 22.26 -0.78 -39.94
CA ALA A 408 20.85 -0.89 -39.55
C ALA A 408 20.67 -1.48 -38.14
N VAL A 409 21.45 -2.51 -37.79
CA VAL A 409 21.46 -3.09 -36.44
C VAL A 409 21.99 -2.09 -35.42
N LYS A 410 23.03 -1.32 -35.76
CA LYS A 410 23.53 -0.24 -34.90
C LYS A 410 22.50 0.86 -34.68
N GLU A 411 21.93 1.42 -35.74
CA GLU A 411 20.92 2.50 -35.69
C GLU A 411 19.69 2.11 -34.86
N TRP A 412 19.26 0.84 -34.93
CA TRP A 412 18.24 0.29 -34.04
C TRP A 412 18.72 0.18 -32.58
N SER A 413 19.92 -0.39 -32.36
CA SER A 413 20.44 -0.65 -31.01
C SER A 413 20.77 0.63 -30.23
N ASP A 414 21.20 1.70 -30.89
CA ASP A 414 21.50 3.01 -30.27
C ASP A 414 20.26 3.61 -29.54
N GLY A 415 19.05 3.11 -29.82
CA GLY A 415 17.82 3.45 -29.11
C GLY A 415 17.35 2.46 -28.04
N GLN A 416 18.12 1.39 -27.77
CA GLN A 416 17.73 0.25 -26.91
C GLN A 416 18.78 -0.15 -25.85
N LEU A 417 19.93 0.52 -25.78
CA LEU A 417 21.00 0.28 -24.79
C LEU A 417 20.62 0.73 -23.37
N GLU A 418 21.41 0.34 -22.36
CA GLU A 418 21.34 0.93 -21.01
C GLU A 418 21.69 2.43 -21.05
N GLY A 419 20.94 3.24 -20.31
CA GLY A 419 21.30 4.63 -20.02
C GLY A 419 22.48 4.74 -19.06
N VAL A 420 23.33 5.76 -19.26
CA VAL A 420 24.45 6.05 -18.34
C VAL A 420 23.96 6.97 -17.22
N TYR A 421 23.78 6.40 -16.02
CA TYR A 421 23.28 7.13 -14.85
C TYR A 421 24.39 7.46 -13.86
N THR A 422 24.31 8.64 -13.22
CA THR A 422 25.11 8.90 -12.01
C THR A 422 24.58 8.13 -10.81
N GLU A 423 25.43 7.88 -9.80
CA GLU A 423 25.04 7.23 -8.53
C GLU A 423 23.79 7.89 -7.89
N ALA A 424 23.69 9.22 -7.96
CA ALA A 424 22.56 9.98 -7.44
C ALA A 424 21.26 9.77 -8.24
N GLU A 425 21.35 9.52 -9.55
CA GLU A 425 20.19 9.26 -10.41
C GLU A 425 19.73 7.81 -10.31
N LEU A 426 20.66 6.85 -10.27
CA LEU A 426 20.35 5.46 -9.98
C LEU A 426 19.73 5.33 -8.57
N LYS A 427 20.29 6.01 -7.56
CA LYS A 427 19.69 6.07 -6.23
C LYS A 427 18.28 6.64 -6.27
N ARG A 428 18.02 7.71 -7.03
CA ARG A 428 16.67 8.28 -7.18
C ARG A 428 15.71 7.24 -7.79
N ARG A 429 16.10 6.52 -8.86
CA ARG A 429 15.28 5.44 -9.42
C ARG A 429 15.01 4.35 -8.38
N LEU A 430 16.01 3.98 -7.57
CA LEU A 430 15.88 3.02 -6.46
C LEU A 430 15.08 3.57 -5.24
N GLU A 431 14.81 4.88 -5.17
CA GLU A 431 13.81 5.46 -4.25
C GLU A 431 12.39 5.39 -4.82
N ASP A 432 12.23 5.27 -6.13
CA ASP A 432 10.93 5.27 -6.83
C ASP A 432 10.37 3.85 -7.10
N VAL A 433 11.15 2.77 -6.87
CA VAL A 433 10.72 1.35 -7.06
C VAL A 433 9.48 0.93 -6.24
N TYR A 434 9.07 1.73 -5.26
CA TYR A 434 7.83 1.50 -4.51
C TYR A 434 6.57 1.79 -5.32
N PHE A 435 6.70 2.40 -6.50
CA PHE A 435 5.61 2.67 -7.42
C PHE A 435 5.66 1.65 -8.56
N SER A 436 4.79 0.64 -8.53
CA SER A 436 4.40 -0.02 -9.77
C SER A 436 3.64 0.96 -10.65
N TYR A 437 3.95 0.98 -11.94
CA TYR A 437 3.16 1.66 -12.96
C TYR A 437 1.86 0.88 -13.26
#